data_AF-A0A519VVF9-F1
#
_entry.id   AF-A0A519VVF9-F1
#
_cell.length_a   1.000
_cell.length_b   1.000
_cell.length_c   1.000
_cell.angle_alpha   90.00
_cell.angle_beta   90.00
_cell.angle_gamma   90.00
#
_symmetry.space_group_name_H-M   'P 1'
#
loop_
_entity.id
_entity.type
_entity.pdbx_description
1 polymer ?
#
loop_
_entity_poly.entity_id
_entity_poly.type
_entity_poly.pdbx_seq_one_letter_code
_entity_poly.pdbx_strand_id
1 'polypeptide(L)'
;MKTRILTLLIMATASSVTLNSCKEDFLTLPPQGVYDLGSLSNKKGVDGMLINAYATLDGQESTQNGGASNWLWGSIRGGDAYKGTEPSDMNDANPVQNFTILPSNPQMLNKWNGIWDGVGQANQVLKV
;
A
#
# COMPACT_ATOMS: atom_id res chain seq x y z
N MET A 1 14.67 57.06 39.14
CA MET A 1 14.67 56.78 37.69
C MET A 1 15.22 55.39 37.35
N LYS A 2 16.42 55.01 37.82
CA LYS A 2 17.04 53.70 37.53
C LYS A 2 16.16 52.49 37.88
N THR A 3 15.47 52.52 39.02
CA THR A 3 14.59 51.43 39.48
C THR A 3 13.37 51.24 38.58
N ARG A 4 12.74 52.32 38.09
CA ARG A 4 11.59 52.25 37.17
C ARG A 4 11.97 51.75 35.78
N ILE A 5 13.17 52.12 35.30
CA ILE A 5 13.73 51.61 34.04
C ILE A 5 14.01 50.10 34.16
N LEU A 6 14.53 49.65 35.31
CA LEU A 6 14.76 48.23 35.58
C LEU A 6 13.45 47.42 35.61
N THR A 7 12.39 47.95 36.23
CA THR A 7 11.08 47.28 36.26
C THR A 7 10.45 47.17 34.88
N LEU A 8 10.58 48.20 34.03
CA LEU A 8 10.09 48.18 32.65
C LEU A 8 10.86 47.17 31.78
N LEU A 9 12.18 47.07 31.96
CA LEU A 9 12.99 46.04 31.30
C LEU A 9 12.55 44.63 31.69
N ILE A 10 12.34 44.35 32.98
CA ILE A 10 11.89 43.02 33.44
C ILE A 10 10.51 42.66 32.86
N MET A 11 9.58 43.62 32.80
CA MET A 11 8.25 43.41 32.21
C MET A 11 8.31 43.16 30.70
N ALA A 12 9.19 43.86 29.99
CA ALA A 12 9.41 43.66 28.56
C ALA A 12 10.01 42.28 28.26
N THR A 13 11.01 41.85 29.03
CA THR A 13 11.61 40.52 28.89
C THR A 13 10.59 39.43 29.21
N ALA A 14 9.80 39.56 30.29
CA ALA A 14 8.75 38.61 30.63
C ALA A 14 7.68 38.47 29.54
N SER A 15 7.27 39.60 28.93
CA SER A 15 6.31 39.61 27.83
C SER A 15 6.88 38.98 26.55
N SER A 16 8.18 39.12 26.29
CA SER A 16 8.82 38.49 25.13
C SER A 16 8.92 36.96 25.24
N VAL A 17 8.97 36.40 26.45
CA VAL A 17 9.00 34.95 26.67
C VAL A 17 7.62 34.32 26.45
N THR A 18 6.54 35.03 26.80
CA THR A 18 5.17 34.51 26.63
C THR A 18 4.66 34.59 25.18
N LEU A 19 5.27 35.42 24.33
CA LEU A 19 4.92 35.55 22.92
C LEU A 19 5.64 34.53 22.00
N ASN A 20 6.62 33.79 22.53
CA ASN A 20 7.35 32.74 21.80
C ASN A 20 6.86 31.34 22.20
N SER A 21 5.54 31.09 22.15
CA SER A 21 5.02 29.72 22.26
C SER A 21 5.19 28.98 20.92
N CYS A 22 5.37 27.66 20.97
CA CYS A 22 5.28 26.84 19.77
C CYS A 22 3.91 27.04 19.12
N LYS A 23 3.86 27.11 17.79
CA LYS A 23 2.60 27.05 17.05
C LYS A 23 1.94 25.70 17.32
N GLU A 24 0.61 25.67 17.36
CA GLU A 24 -0.17 24.42 17.50
C GLU A 24 0.27 23.37 16.47
N ASP A 25 0.60 23.81 15.25
CA ASP A 25 1.02 22.93 14.15
C ASP A 25 2.39 22.25 14.36
N PHE A 26 3.15 22.63 15.41
CA PHE A 26 4.44 22.03 15.73
C PHE A 26 4.30 20.53 16.05
N LEU A 27 3.16 20.13 16.63
CA LEU A 27 2.88 18.73 16.96
C LEU A 27 2.12 17.99 15.84
N THR A 28 1.61 18.71 14.83
CA THR A 28 0.83 18.12 13.73
C THR A 28 1.69 18.00 12.47
N LEU A 29 2.63 17.07 12.49
CA LEU A 29 3.45 16.77 11.33
C LEU A 29 2.79 15.69 10.47
N PRO A 30 2.71 15.87 9.14
CA PRO A 30 2.29 14.79 8.26
C PRO A 30 3.31 13.64 8.33
N PRO A 31 2.88 12.40 8.06
CA PRO A 31 3.79 11.27 8.08
C PRO A 31 4.87 11.44 7.00
N GLN A 32 6.13 11.18 7.36
CA GLN A 32 7.25 11.36 6.43
C GLN A 32 7.51 10.08 5.64
N GLY A 33 7.80 10.24 4.34
CA GLY A 33 8.15 9.11 3.46
C GLY A 33 6.97 8.21 3.06
N VAL A 34 5.75 8.56 3.48
CA VAL A 34 4.52 7.87 3.09
C VAL A 34 3.45 8.88 2.71
N TYR A 35 2.48 8.43 1.93
CA TYR A 35 1.31 9.23 1.61
C TYR A 35 0.22 9.04 2.66
N ASP A 36 -0.45 10.12 3.03
CA ASP A 36 -1.75 10.06 3.69
C ASP A 36 -2.89 10.24 2.66
N LEU A 37 -4.12 9.93 3.06
CA LEU A 37 -5.27 10.01 2.16
C LEU A 37 -5.47 11.44 1.64
N GLY A 38 -5.30 12.46 2.49
CA GLY A 38 -5.44 13.87 2.09
C GLY A 38 -4.45 14.28 1.01
N SER A 39 -3.22 13.76 1.07
CA SER A 39 -2.17 13.99 0.08
C SER A 39 -2.45 13.30 -1.26
N LEU A 40 -3.29 12.26 -1.27
CA LEU A 40 -3.70 11.53 -2.47
C LEU A 40 -5.02 12.03 -3.06
N SER A 41 -5.83 12.78 -2.29
CA SER A 41 -7.10 13.40 -2.70
C SER A 41 -6.93 14.60 -3.65
N ASN A 42 -6.14 14.42 -4.71
CA ASN A 42 -5.99 15.36 -5.81
C ASN A 42 -5.76 14.59 -7.11
N LYS A 43 -5.86 15.29 -8.25
CA LYS A 43 -5.77 14.69 -9.58
C LYS A 43 -4.54 13.79 -9.77
N LYS A 44 -3.38 14.22 -9.28
CA LYS A 44 -2.12 13.46 -9.44
C LYS A 44 -2.10 12.22 -8.54
N GLY A 45 -2.60 12.33 -7.32
CA GLY A 45 -2.71 11.20 -6.39
C GLY A 45 -3.64 10.11 -6.92
N VAL A 46 -4.84 10.48 -7.36
CA VAL A 46 -5.82 9.55 -7.95
C VAL A 46 -5.27 8.86 -9.19
N ASP A 47 -4.57 9.59 -10.08
CA ASP A 47 -3.94 9.01 -11.27
C ASP A 47 -2.88 7.95 -10.90
N GLY A 48 -2.03 8.23 -9.90
CA GLY A 48 -1.06 7.25 -9.38
C GLY A 48 -1.72 6.03 -8.75
N MET A 49 -2.80 6.22 -7.99
CA MET A 49 -3.56 5.11 -7.41
C MET A 49 -4.22 4.25 -8.49
N LEU A 50 -4.72 4.85 -9.57
CA LEU A 50 -5.32 4.14 -10.70
C LEU A 50 -4.26 3.29 -11.44
N ILE A 51 -3.07 3.84 -11.67
CA ILE A 51 -1.94 3.08 -12.23
C ILE A 51 -1.61 1.87 -11.35
N ASN A 52 -1.56 2.06 -10.02
CA ASN A 52 -1.32 0.95 -9.09
C ASN A 52 -2.44 -0.12 -9.16
N ALA A 53 -3.71 0.30 -9.23
CA ALA A 53 -4.82 -0.63 -9.38
C ALA A 53 -4.69 -1.48 -10.65
N TYR A 54 -4.34 -0.87 -11.79
CA TYR A 54 -4.07 -1.63 -13.02
C TYR A 54 -2.83 -2.51 -12.94
N ALA A 55 -1.78 -2.08 -12.25
CA ALA A 55 -0.56 -2.88 -12.07
C ALA A 55 -0.83 -4.22 -11.35
N THR A 56 -1.88 -4.31 -10.53
CA THR A 56 -2.26 -5.59 -9.91
C THR A 56 -2.68 -6.67 -10.91
N LEU A 57 -3.09 -6.30 -12.13
CA LEU A 57 -3.48 -7.26 -13.16
C LEU A 57 -2.30 -8.10 -13.67
N ASP A 58 -1.08 -7.55 -13.65
CA ASP A 58 0.13 -8.32 -14.00
C ASP A 58 0.41 -9.44 -12.98
N GLY A 59 -0.05 -9.26 -11.74
CA GLY A 59 0.30 -10.11 -10.61
C GLY A 59 1.69 -9.76 -10.08
N GLN A 60 1.83 -9.67 -8.75
CA GLN A 60 3.14 -9.57 -8.11
C GLN A 60 3.78 -10.96 -8.02
N GLU A 61 5.10 -11.05 -7.82
CA GLU A 61 5.80 -12.34 -7.71
C GLU A 61 5.12 -13.30 -6.71
N SER A 62 4.71 -12.78 -5.55
CA SER A 62 4.04 -13.54 -4.49
C SER A 62 2.59 -13.93 -4.79
N THR A 63 1.98 -13.34 -5.82
CA THR A 63 0.58 -13.52 -6.25
C THR A 63 0.45 -13.76 -7.76
N GLN A 64 1.53 -14.22 -8.40
CA GLN A 64 1.62 -14.31 -9.87
C GLN A 64 0.48 -15.14 -10.49
N ASN A 65 0.06 -16.22 -9.82
CA ASN A 65 -1.03 -17.07 -10.28
C ASN A 65 -2.42 -16.46 -10.00
N GLY A 66 -2.47 -15.39 -9.22
CA GLY A 66 -3.63 -14.52 -8.99
C GLY A 66 -3.93 -13.54 -10.12
N GLY A 67 -2.92 -13.17 -10.92
CA GLY A 67 -3.01 -12.17 -11.98
C GLY A 67 -3.94 -12.53 -13.15
N ALA A 68 -4.11 -11.57 -14.06
CA ALA A 68 -5.05 -11.62 -15.18
C ALA A 68 -4.67 -12.65 -16.26
N SER A 69 -3.39 -13.04 -16.35
CA SER A 69 -2.95 -14.12 -17.25
C SER A 69 -3.70 -15.43 -16.99
N ASN A 70 -4.11 -15.65 -15.72
CA ASN A 70 -4.81 -16.84 -15.25
C ASN A 70 -4.15 -18.15 -15.72
N TRP A 71 -2.84 -18.15 -15.89
CA TRP A 71 -2.10 -19.25 -16.53
C TRP A 71 -2.25 -20.59 -15.79
N LEU A 72 -2.08 -20.61 -14.47
CA LEU A 72 -2.17 -21.84 -13.69
C LEU A 72 -3.61 -22.38 -13.59
N TRP A 73 -4.60 -21.50 -13.47
CA TRP A 73 -5.99 -21.86 -13.16
C TRP A 73 -6.91 -21.96 -14.37
N GLY A 74 -6.60 -21.23 -15.43
CA GLY A 74 -7.29 -21.26 -16.72
C GLY A 74 -6.59 -22.21 -17.66
N SER A 75 -5.32 -21.94 -17.96
CA SER A 75 -4.61 -22.67 -19.00
C SER A 75 -4.17 -24.08 -18.58
N ILE A 76 -3.32 -24.19 -17.55
CA ILE A 76 -2.82 -25.50 -17.09
C ILE A 76 -3.97 -26.39 -16.62
N ARG A 77 -4.84 -25.87 -15.76
CA ARG A 77 -5.99 -26.63 -15.27
C ARG A 77 -7.06 -26.87 -16.34
N GLY A 78 -7.14 -26.01 -17.35
CA GLY A 78 -8.06 -26.15 -18.50
C GLY A 78 -7.54 -27.10 -19.58
N GLY A 79 -6.25 -27.46 -19.54
CA GLY A 79 -5.63 -28.42 -20.44
C GLY A 79 -5.15 -27.86 -21.78
N ASP A 80 -5.12 -26.54 -21.96
CA ASP A 80 -4.54 -25.91 -23.17
C ASP A 80 -3.01 -25.73 -23.07
N ALA A 81 -2.44 -25.95 -21.87
CA ALA A 81 -1.02 -25.82 -21.55
C ALA A 81 -0.58 -26.82 -20.47
N TYR A 82 0.72 -27.09 -20.43
CA TYR A 82 1.38 -27.78 -19.31
C TYR A 82 2.27 -26.80 -18.57
N LYS A 83 2.63 -27.13 -17.32
CA LYS A 83 3.61 -26.37 -16.53
C LYS A 83 4.93 -26.16 -17.29
N GLY A 84 5.33 -27.14 -18.12
CA GLY A 84 6.42 -26.99 -19.10
C GLY A 84 7.85 -26.99 -18.53
N THR A 85 8.01 -27.09 -17.21
CA THR A 85 9.28 -27.16 -16.47
C THR A 85 9.42 -28.50 -15.73
N GLU A 86 10.53 -28.70 -15.01
CA GLU A 86 10.83 -29.91 -14.24
C GLU A 86 9.88 -30.11 -13.05
N PRO A 87 9.65 -31.34 -12.58
CA PRO A 87 8.74 -31.61 -11.46
C PRO A 87 9.08 -30.83 -10.19
N SER A 88 10.37 -30.57 -9.92
CA SER A 88 10.88 -29.90 -8.72
C SER A 88 10.68 -28.38 -8.70
N ASP A 89 10.39 -27.77 -9.84
CA ASP A 89 10.13 -26.33 -9.96
C ASP A 89 8.64 -26.03 -9.73
N MET A 90 8.31 -24.98 -8.98
CA MET A 90 6.93 -24.67 -8.56
C MET A 90 6.13 -25.91 -8.12
N ASN A 91 6.66 -26.68 -7.16
CA ASN A 91 6.09 -27.97 -6.73
C ASN A 91 4.58 -27.93 -6.42
N ASP A 92 4.10 -26.81 -5.88
CA ASP A 92 2.69 -26.63 -5.51
C ASP A 92 1.75 -26.51 -6.73
N ALA A 93 2.27 -26.28 -7.93
CA ALA A 93 1.50 -26.30 -9.18
C ALA A 93 1.22 -27.72 -9.68
N ASN A 94 2.04 -28.72 -9.30
CA ASN A 94 1.86 -30.10 -9.77
C ASN A 94 0.48 -30.67 -9.38
N PRO A 95 -0.02 -30.52 -8.13
CA PRO A 95 -1.37 -30.95 -7.77
C PRO A 95 -2.48 -30.20 -8.52
N VAL A 96 -2.25 -28.96 -8.98
CA VAL A 96 -3.21 -28.22 -9.81
C VAL A 96 -3.34 -28.90 -11.18
N GLN A 97 -2.20 -29.16 -11.84
CA GLN A 97 -2.17 -29.83 -13.15
C GLN A 97 -2.73 -31.26 -13.08
N ASN A 98 -2.44 -31.98 -11.98
CA ASN A 98 -2.86 -33.37 -11.80
C ASN A 98 -4.28 -33.53 -11.24
N PHE A 99 -5.01 -32.43 -11.01
CA PHE A 99 -6.35 -32.43 -10.40
C PHE A 99 -6.41 -33.09 -9.01
N THR A 100 -5.33 -33.02 -8.25
CA THR A 100 -5.21 -33.59 -6.88
C THR A 100 -4.99 -32.54 -5.80
N ILE A 101 -5.27 -31.27 -6.12
CA ILE A 101 -5.07 -30.14 -5.19
C ILE A 101 -5.89 -30.28 -3.90
N LEU A 102 -5.23 -30.01 -2.77
CA LEU A 102 -5.87 -29.92 -1.44
C LEU A 102 -6.12 -28.45 -1.07
N PRO A 103 -7.09 -28.16 -0.18
CA PRO A 103 -7.35 -26.79 0.29
C PRO A 103 -6.14 -26.12 0.96
N SER A 104 -5.20 -26.90 1.51
CA SER A 104 -3.97 -26.41 2.12
C SER A 104 -2.88 -26.03 1.11
N ASN A 105 -3.10 -26.25 -0.19
CA ASN A 105 -2.10 -25.95 -1.21
C ASN A 105 -1.89 -24.42 -1.32
N PRO A 106 -0.64 -23.92 -1.23
CA PRO A 106 -0.35 -22.49 -1.27
C PRO A 106 -0.85 -21.75 -2.52
N GLN A 107 -0.99 -22.43 -3.66
CA GLN A 107 -1.50 -21.83 -4.88
C GLN A 107 -2.95 -21.33 -4.71
N MET A 108 -3.77 -22.00 -3.88
CA MET A 108 -5.12 -21.52 -3.59
C MET A 108 -5.08 -20.15 -2.90
N LEU A 109 -4.20 -19.97 -1.92
CA LEU A 109 -4.04 -18.71 -1.22
C LEU A 109 -3.42 -17.64 -2.14
N ASN A 110 -2.46 -18.00 -2.98
CA ASN A 110 -1.89 -17.11 -3.99
C ASN A 110 -2.97 -16.52 -4.90
N LYS A 111 -3.88 -17.38 -5.42
CA LYS A 111 -5.00 -16.95 -6.26
C LYS A 111 -5.94 -16.02 -5.51
N TRP A 112 -6.33 -16.41 -4.30
CA TRP A 112 -7.22 -15.62 -3.47
C TRP A 112 -6.66 -14.23 -3.18
N ASN A 113 -5.41 -14.17 -2.71
CA ASN A 113 -4.75 -12.92 -2.36
C ASN A 113 -4.58 -12.01 -3.58
N GLY A 114 -4.17 -12.53 -4.75
CA GLY A 114 -4.02 -11.69 -5.94
C GLY A 114 -5.34 -11.06 -6.40
N ILE A 115 -6.44 -11.81 -6.37
CA ILE A 115 -7.78 -11.27 -6.73
C ILE A 115 -8.20 -10.19 -5.72
N TRP A 116 -8.07 -10.47 -4.43
CA TRP A 116 -8.53 -9.54 -3.39
C TRP A 116 -7.62 -8.33 -3.22
N ASP A 117 -6.34 -8.42 -3.54
CA ASP A 117 -5.45 -7.26 -3.64
C ASP A 117 -5.94 -6.32 -4.75
N GLY A 118 -6.20 -6.83 -5.96
CA GLY A 118 -6.74 -6.02 -7.06
C GLY A 118 -8.07 -5.34 -6.72
N VAL A 119 -9.01 -6.08 -6.11
CA VAL A 119 -10.28 -5.50 -5.60
C VAL A 119 -10.01 -4.44 -4.53
N GLY A 120 -9.08 -4.71 -3.61
CA GLY A 120 -8.65 -3.77 -2.58
C GLY A 120 -8.13 -2.47 -3.16
N GLN A 121 -7.21 -2.53 -4.12
CA GLN A 121 -6.64 -1.35 -4.78
C GLN A 121 -7.70 -0.54 -5.52
N ALA A 122 -8.59 -1.20 -6.28
CA ALA A 122 -9.70 -0.52 -6.95
C ALA A 122 -10.62 0.20 -5.95
N ASN A 123 -10.93 -0.45 -4.82
CA ASN A 123 -11.71 0.16 -3.76
C ASN A 123 -11.01 1.35 -3.10
N GLN A 124 -9.68 1.37 -3.01
CA GLN A 124 -8.95 2.54 -2.52
C GLN A 124 -9.09 3.73 -3.48
N VAL A 125 -9.01 3.50 -4.80
CA VAL A 125 -9.22 4.56 -5.80
C VAL A 125 -10.63 5.13 -5.68
N LEU A 126 -11.65 4.28 -5.54
CA LEU A 126 -13.06 4.70 -5.48
C LEU A 126 -13.44 5.48 -4.21
N LYS A 127 -12.61 5.42 -3.16
CA LYS A 127 -12.87 6.10 -1.88
C LYS A 127 -12.35 7.54 -1.85
N VAL A 128 -11.46 7.89 -2.77
CA VAL A 128 -10.78 9.20 -2.84
C VAL A 128 -11.55 10.14 -3.73
#